data_AF-A0A7C1M4Q9-F1
#
_entry.id   AF-A0A7C1M4Q9-F1
#
_cell.length_a   1.000
_cell.length_b   1.000
_cell.length_c   1.000
_cell.angle_alpha   90.00
_cell.angle_beta   90.00
_cell.angle_gamma   90.00
#
_symmetry.space_group_name_H-M   'P 1'
#
loop_
_entity.id
_entity.type
_entity.pdbx_description
1 polymer ?
#
loop_
_entity_poly.entity_id
_entity_poly.type
_entity_poly.pdbx_seq_one_letter_code
_entity_poly.pdbx_strand_id
1 'polypeptide(L)'
;MENRKAIILLLGILIISSCEKEDEVPVIDNIYRSEVLSGFRIKMKPGYPENDATWIADMRNLEKCLDTMLNYIPYSDLDMMQDIPIYISYPSKDFAVKFWQPGNSDSIDDKNKIGCIEIGNLNELINNLRNKEPGLLIYAFSLQYYESLNGTERNKIAAAYQTALQKGIYNSVDHYTPEGITAGENSPASKSERDYFAKISEAYFNISDYYPFVYEDLKEYDPDGFSMLVAIWGVRKIKNYIPVNGHGFEIMIRKDESENQEVLNAVEKAFETLGIMSDSLNTEILTEMRKRPVWVEYNNGNGACFHPNKLWILENGHVPEKTHCVEITNATNFNDWIAVNQPLIVWHELSHYYHYHVAGWENSIIRSAYEKAKAAGLHRNVEHIRADGTKHIVAEAYALTNEKEYFAELSEAYWGMNDFYPYTRDQLSEYDTTGYKMIETIWQVN
;
A
#
# COMPACT_ATOMS: atom_id res chain seq x y z
N MET A 1 -4.12 28.80 13.53
CA MET A 1 -5.26 28.26 12.75
C MET A 1 -6.17 29.35 12.20
N GLU A 2 -6.40 30.49 12.90
CA GLU A 2 -7.27 31.56 12.37
C GLU A 2 -6.68 32.41 11.23
N ASN A 3 -5.35 32.50 11.09
CA ASN A 3 -4.72 33.31 10.02
C ASN A 3 -4.63 32.63 8.63
N ARG A 4 -5.02 31.36 8.47
CA ARG A 4 -4.94 30.64 7.17
C ARG A 4 -6.11 30.96 6.23
N LYS A 5 -7.30 31.26 6.75
CA LYS A 5 -8.48 31.63 5.95
C LYS A 5 -8.34 33.00 5.25
N ALA A 6 -7.50 33.90 5.77
CA ALA A 6 -7.36 35.25 5.25
C ALA A 6 -6.52 35.32 3.95
N ILE A 7 -5.57 34.42 3.74
CA ILE A 7 -4.60 34.52 2.64
C ILE A 7 -5.21 34.11 1.28
N ILE A 8 -6.16 33.17 1.27
CA ILE A 8 -6.87 32.76 0.05
C ILE A 8 -7.81 33.88 -0.45
N LEU A 9 -8.38 34.68 0.46
CA LEU A 9 -9.18 35.85 0.08
C LEU A 9 -8.32 37.03 -0.43
N LEU A 10 -7.08 37.17 0.06
CA LEU A 10 -6.25 38.36 -0.18
C LEU A 10 -5.49 38.34 -1.52
N LEU A 11 -5.22 37.17 -2.11
CA LEU A 11 -4.56 37.08 -3.42
C LEU A 11 -5.48 37.42 -4.61
N GLY A 12 -6.80 37.51 -4.39
CA GLY A 12 -7.77 37.95 -5.39
C GLY A 12 -8.10 39.45 -5.40
N ILE A 13 -7.59 40.25 -4.45
CA ILE A 13 -8.12 41.61 -4.19
C ILE A 13 -7.14 42.74 -4.56
N LEU A 14 -5.90 42.46 -4.93
CA LEU A 14 -4.87 43.49 -5.10
C LEU A 14 -4.71 44.06 -6.52
N ILE A 15 -5.79 44.23 -7.27
CA ILE A 15 -5.88 45.20 -8.37
C ILE A 15 -7.32 45.71 -8.42
N ILE A 16 -7.58 46.93 -7.93
CA ILE A 16 -8.46 47.98 -8.51
C ILE A 16 -8.73 49.03 -7.42
N SER A 17 -8.26 50.25 -7.71
CA SER A 17 -8.65 51.48 -7.02
C SER A 17 -10.05 51.90 -7.47
N SER A 18 -10.88 52.28 -6.49
CA SER A 18 -12.05 53.17 -6.57
C SER A 18 -13.17 52.83 -7.57
N CYS A 19 -14.24 52.22 -7.07
CA CYS A 19 -15.63 52.72 -7.16
C CYS A 19 -16.57 51.63 -6.61
N GLU A 20 -17.52 52.02 -5.76
CA GLU A 20 -18.61 51.17 -5.27
C GLU A 20 -19.37 50.53 -6.44
N LYS A 21 -19.34 49.20 -6.55
CA LYS A 21 -20.35 48.39 -7.25
C LYS A 21 -20.48 47.02 -6.59
N GLU A 22 -21.73 46.59 -6.51
CA GLU A 22 -22.24 45.33 -5.97
C GLU A 22 -21.34 44.13 -6.30
N ASP A 23 -21.14 43.27 -5.29
CA ASP A 23 -20.44 41.98 -5.41
C ASP A 23 -21.14 41.09 -6.45
N GLU A 24 -20.69 41.13 -7.71
CA GLU A 24 -21.05 40.15 -8.73
C GLU A 24 -20.44 38.79 -8.34
N VAL A 25 -21.28 37.89 -7.83
CA VAL A 25 -21.00 36.44 -7.87
C VAL A 25 -20.65 36.09 -9.33
N PRO A 26 -19.51 35.43 -9.61
CA PRO A 26 -19.13 35.13 -10.98
C PRO A 26 -20.25 34.33 -11.67
N VAL A 27 -20.77 34.89 -12.76
CA VAL A 27 -21.98 34.52 -13.52
C VAL A 27 -22.07 33.02 -13.88
N ILE A 28 -20.97 32.27 -13.80
CA ILE A 28 -20.86 30.86 -14.18
C ILE A 28 -21.27 29.89 -13.06
N ASP A 29 -21.17 30.22 -11.78
CA ASP A 29 -21.54 29.22 -10.76
C ASP A 29 -23.04 28.88 -10.80
N ASN A 30 -23.85 29.79 -11.34
CA ASN A 30 -25.28 29.60 -11.59
C ASN A 30 -25.61 28.66 -12.76
N ILE A 31 -24.63 28.29 -13.61
CA ILE A 31 -24.84 27.30 -14.69
C ILE A 31 -24.40 25.89 -14.29
N TYR A 32 -23.91 25.67 -13.07
CA TYR A 32 -23.52 24.35 -12.58
C TYR A 32 -24.42 23.93 -11.43
N ARG A 33 -24.94 22.70 -11.49
CA ARG A 33 -25.51 22.02 -10.32
C ARG A 33 -24.36 21.60 -9.42
N SER A 34 -24.51 21.84 -8.12
CA SER A 34 -23.56 21.38 -7.11
C SER A 34 -24.11 20.17 -6.37
N GLU A 35 -23.26 19.18 -6.15
CA GLU A 35 -23.50 18.00 -5.32
C GLU A 35 -22.29 17.77 -4.42
N VAL A 36 -22.50 16.97 -3.36
CA VAL A 36 -21.41 16.56 -2.47
C VAL A 36 -21.30 15.05 -2.56
N LEU A 37 -20.14 14.55 -2.98
CA LEU A 37 -19.81 13.13 -2.98
C LEU A 37 -18.62 12.93 -2.04
N SER A 38 -18.76 12.09 -1.03
CA SER A 38 -17.66 11.82 -0.09
C SER A 38 -17.04 13.10 0.52
N GLY A 39 -17.85 14.14 0.74
CA GLY A 39 -17.41 15.45 1.21
C GLY A 39 -16.76 16.36 0.15
N PHE A 40 -16.46 15.88 -1.06
CA PHE A 40 -15.96 16.70 -2.16
C PHE A 40 -17.09 17.43 -2.88
N ARG A 41 -16.84 18.70 -3.23
CA ARG A 41 -17.80 19.51 -3.99
C ARG A 41 -17.71 19.17 -5.48
N ILE A 42 -18.74 18.53 -6.01
CA ILE A 42 -18.87 18.18 -7.42
C ILE A 42 -19.77 19.19 -8.12
N LYS A 43 -19.28 19.78 -9.22
CA LYS A 43 -19.98 20.75 -10.06
C LYS A 43 -20.25 20.16 -11.43
N MET A 44 -21.51 20.14 -11.85
CA MET A 44 -21.98 19.50 -13.07
C MET A 44 -22.77 20.47 -13.96
N LYS A 45 -22.43 20.57 -15.25
CA LYS A 45 -23.28 21.31 -16.22
C LYS A 45 -24.66 20.62 -16.38
N PRO A 46 -25.75 21.35 -16.62
CA PRO A 46 -27.04 20.76 -16.96
C PRO A 46 -26.96 19.87 -18.21
N GLY A 47 -27.81 18.85 -18.27
CA GLY A 47 -28.00 18.01 -19.47
C GLY A 47 -27.44 16.58 -19.40
N TYR A 48 -26.88 16.18 -18.26
CA TYR A 48 -26.46 14.79 -18.03
C TYR A 48 -27.62 13.80 -18.10
N PRO A 49 -27.37 12.55 -18.53
CA PRO A 49 -28.37 11.50 -18.54
C PRO A 49 -28.55 10.91 -17.13
N GLU A 50 -29.14 11.67 -16.20
CA GLU A 50 -29.24 11.29 -14.78
C GLU A 50 -29.96 9.96 -14.51
N ASN A 51 -30.81 9.51 -15.45
CA ASN A 51 -31.52 8.23 -15.37
C ASN A 51 -30.80 7.10 -16.13
N ASP A 52 -29.65 7.35 -16.76
CA ASP A 52 -28.88 6.34 -17.46
C ASP A 52 -28.09 5.47 -16.47
N ALA A 53 -28.21 4.15 -16.64
CA ALA A 53 -27.61 3.18 -15.72
C ALA A 53 -26.07 3.23 -15.73
N THR A 54 -25.46 3.57 -16.87
CA THR A 54 -24.00 3.68 -17.01
C THR A 54 -23.51 4.92 -16.26
N TRP A 55 -24.18 6.05 -16.45
CA TRP A 55 -23.88 7.29 -15.72
C TRP A 55 -23.97 7.09 -14.20
N ILE A 56 -25.06 6.46 -13.72
CA ILE A 56 -25.24 6.17 -12.30
C ILE A 56 -24.13 5.25 -11.77
N ALA A 57 -23.74 4.24 -12.55
CA ALA A 57 -22.65 3.33 -12.17
C ALA A 57 -21.30 4.05 -12.10
N ASP A 58 -21.00 4.89 -13.08
CA ASP A 58 -19.74 5.65 -13.15
C ASP A 58 -19.64 6.68 -12.03
N MET A 59 -20.72 7.38 -11.69
CA MET A 59 -20.77 8.29 -10.54
C MET A 59 -20.57 7.55 -9.20
N ARG A 60 -21.17 6.37 -9.02
CA ARG A 60 -20.92 5.51 -7.85
C ARG A 60 -19.47 5.03 -7.78
N ASN A 61 -18.85 4.75 -8.93
CA ASN A 61 -17.44 4.37 -8.96
C ASN A 61 -16.54 5.55 -8.57
N LEU A 62 -16.85 6.77 -9.04
CA LEU A 62 -16.15 7.98 -8.63
C LEU A 62 -16.25 8.21 -7.12
N GLU A 63 -17.46 8.11 -6.55
CA GLU A 63 -17.67 8.24 -5.10
C GLU A 63 -16.82 7.23 -4.32
N LYS A 64 -16.80 5.95 -4.73
CA LYS A 64 -15.93 4.94 -4.12
C LYS A 64 -14.44 5.28 -4.20
N CYS A 65 -13.98 5.80 -5.34
CA CYS A 65 -12.59 6.23 -5.49
C CYS A 65 -12.26 7.38 -4.54
N LEU A 66 -13.14 8.39 -4.45
CA LEU A 66 -12.98 9.51 -3.53
C LEU A 66 -12.98 9.04 -2.07
N ASP A 67 -13.94 8.19 -1.67
CA ASP A 67 -13.98 7.57 -0.33
C ASP A 67 -12.70 6.80 -0.01
N THR A 68 -12.17 6.05 -0.96
CA THR A 68 -10.94 5.27 -0.77
C THR A 68 -9.76 6.19 -0.51
N MET A 69 -9.65 7.33 -1.21
CA MET A 69 -8.63 8.33 -0.95
C MET A 69 -8.74 8.91 0.48
N LEU A 70 -9.96 9.11 0.99
CA LEU A 70 -10.18 9.60 2.37
C LEU A 70 -9.68 8.63 3.46
N ASN A 71 -9.40 7.37 3.14
CA ASN A 71 -8.88 6.41 4.11
C ASN A 71 -7.43 6.71 4.53
N TYR A 72 -6.73 7.55 3.78
CA TYR A 72 -5.28 7.71 3.89
C TYR A 72 -4.82 9.15 4.17
N ILE A 73 -5.66 10.14 3.89
CA ILE A 73 -5.34 11.57 4.07
C ILE A 73 -5.68 12.01 5.50
N PRO A 74 -4.75 12.62 6.26
CA PRO A 74 -5.04 13.19 7.57
C PRO A 74 -6.14 14.26 7.53
N TYR A 75 -7.00 14.28 8.57
CA TYR A 75 -8.18 15.17 8.63
C TYR A 75 -7.89 16.66 8.44
N SER A 76 -6.72 17.16 8.87
CA SER A 76 -6.33 18.58 8.71
C SER A 76 -6.19 19.01 7.26
N ASP A 77 -5.83 18.07 6.39
CA ASP A 77 -5.52 18.32 4.97
C ASP A 77 -6.68 17.87 4.07
N LEU A 78 -7.57 17.05 4.62
CA LEU A 78 -8.80 16.60 3.99
C LEU A 78 -9.75 17.76 3.66
N ASP A 79 -9.95 18.69 4.61
CA ASP A 79 -10.82 19.85 4.41
C ASP A 79 -10.32 20.71 3.23
N MET A 80 -8.99 20.85 3.08
CA MET A 80 -8.40 21.60 1.97
C MET A 80 -8.57 20.88 0.63
N MET A 81 -8.40 19.55 0.59
CA MET A 81 -8.62 18.78 -0.63
C MET A 81 -10.11 18.75 -1.03
N GLN A 82 -11.01 18.63 -0.06
CA GLN A 82 -12.46 18.64 -0.27
C GLN A 82 -13.00 20.01 -0.69
N ASP A 83 -12.29 21.09 -0.35
CA ASP A 83 -12.59 22.45 -0.82
C ASP A 83 -12.17 22.69 -2.28
N ILE A 84 -11.32 21.84 -2.88
CA ILE A 84 -11.00 21.92 -4.32
C ILE A 84 -12.23 21.47 -5.11
N PRO A 85 -12.87 22.35 -5.91
CA PRO A 85 -14.03 21.97 -6.69
C PRO A 85 -13.66 20.98 -7.80
N ILE A 86 -14.48 19.94 -7.96
CA ILE A 86 -14.37 18.99 -9.07
C ILE A 86 -15.48 19.29 -10.07
N TYR A 87 -15.11 19.71 -11.27
CA TYR A 87 -16.04 19.90 -12.37
C TYR A 87 -16.14 18.62 -13.19
N ILE A 88 -17.35 18.16 -13.49
CA ILE A 88 -17.56 17.12 -14.51
C ILE A 88 -18.03 17.82 -15.79
N SER A 89 -17.45 17.44 -16.92
CA SER A 89 -17.79 17.96 -18.25
C SER A 89 -18.91 17.18 -18.93
N TYR A 90 -19.83 17.90 -19.58
CA TYR A 90 -20.81 17.35 -20.51
C TYR A 90 -20.98 18.23 -21.74
N PRO A 91 -21.05 17.64 -22.95
CA PRO A 91 -20.67 16.25 -23.28
C PRO A 91 -19.21 15.93 -22.90
N SER A 92 -18.84 14.64 -22.90
CA SER A 92 -17.48 14.21 -22.57
C SER A 92 -16.43 14.86 -23.49
N LYS A 93 -15.27 15.17 -22.92
CA LYS A 93 -14.09 15.73 -23.60
C LYS A 93 -13.09 14.63 -23.98
N ASP A 94 -12.03 15.01 -24.67
CA ASP A 94 -10.93 14.15 -25.15
C ASP A 94 -9.83 13.90 -24.11
N PHE A 95 -10.14 14.12 -22.83
CA PHE A 95 -9.25 13.83 -21.72
C PHE A 95 -10.05 13.28 -20.53
N ALA A 96 -9.43 12.38 -19.77
CA ALA A 96 -10.03 11.83 -18.54
C ALA A 96 -10.15 12.89 -17.44
N VAL A 97 -9.02 13.49 -17.05
CA VAL A 97 -8.93 14.53 -16.02
C VAL A 97 -7.94 15.62 -16.44
N LYS A 98 -8.26 16.86 -16.12
CA LYS A 98 -7.40 18.03 -16.31
C LYS A 98 -7.40 18.87 -15.06
N PHE A 99 -6.22 19.34 -14.66
CA PHE A 99 -6.07 20.34 -13.62
C PHE A 99 -5.88 21.71 -14.28
N TRP A 100 -6.58 22.72 -13.79
CA TRP A 100 -6.57 24.04 -14.39
C TRP A 100 -5.62 24.97 -13.64
N GLN A 101 -4.53 25.33 -14.32
CA GLN A 101 -3.50 26.23 -13.80
C GLN A 101 -3.79 27.69 -14.17
N PRO A 102 -3.26 28.67 -13.40
CA PRO A 102 -3.16 30.03 -13.87
C PRO A 102 -2.32 30.10 -15.17
N GLY A 103 -2.95 30.48 -16.28
CA GLY A 103 -2.33 30.58 -17.59
C GLY A 103 -3.22 31.29 -18.61
N ASN A 104 -2.67 31.60 -19.79
CA ASN A 104 -3.43 32.22 -20.88
C ASN A 104 -4.32 31.17 -21.56
N SER A 105 -5.46 30.84 -20.95
CA SER A 105 -6.58 30.24 -21.71
C SER A 105 -7.35 31.36 -22.41
N ASP A 106 -7.80 31.09 -23.63
CA ASP A 106 -8.62 32.02 -24.42
C ASP A 106 -10.11 31.96 -24.04
N SER A 107 -10.56 30.90 -23.34
CA SER A 107 -11.97 30.74 -22.97
C SER A 107 -12.27 31.19 -21.54
N ILE A 108 -13.41 31.86 -21.35
CA ILE A 108 -13.83 32.36 -20.04
C ILE A 108 -14.23 31.21 -19.08
N ASP A 109 -14.69 30.08 -19.63
CA ASP A 109 -15.04 28.87 -18.87
C ASP A 109 -13.78 28.26 -18.21
N ASP A 110 -12.67 28.24 -18.95
CA ASP A 110 -11.39 27.71 -18.46
C ASP A 110 -10.74 28.61 -17.41
N LYS A 111 -10.80 29.94 -17.58
CA LYS A 111 -10.28 30.89 -16.60
C LYS A 111 -10.98 30.77 -15.24
N ASN A 112 -12.28 30.46 -15.24
CA ASN A 112 -13.05 30.29 -14.01
C ASN A 112 -12.84 28.93 -13.34
N LYS A 113 -12.18 27.98 -14.02
CA LYS A 113 -11.80 26.68 -13.44
C LYS A 113 -10.39 26.67 -12.86
N ILE A 114 -9.64 27.77 -12.95
CA ILE A 114 -8.33 27.89 -12.30
C ILE A 114 -8.47 27.51 -10.83
N GLY A 115 -7.62 26.61 -10.36
CA GLY A 115 -7.68 26.12 -8.99
C GLY A 115 -8.60 24.91 -8.77
N CYS A 116 -9.19 24.37 -9.84
CA CYS A 116 -10.12 23.26 -9.81
C CYS A 116 -9.60 22.04 -10.58
N ILE A 117 -10.25 20.90 -10.36
CA ILE A 117 -10.06 19.67 -11.14
C ILE A 117 -11.25 19.54 -12.09
N GLU A 118 -11.01 19.24 -13.37
CA GLU A 118 -12.06 18.93 -14.34
C GLU A 118 -11.94 17.49 -14.82
N ILE A 119 -12.97 16.69 -14.56
CA ILE A 119 -13.18 15.38 -15.16
C ILE A 119 -13.79 15.64 -16.55
N GLY A 120 -12.98 15.48 -17.59
CA GLY A 120 -13.41 15.66 -18.97
C GLY A 120 -14.23 14.48 -19.48
N ASN A 121 -13.86 13.27 -19.08
CA ASN A 121 -14.52 12.03 -19.46
C ASN A 121 -14.53 11.07 -18.27
N LEU A 122 -15.71 10.92 -17.66
CA LEU A 122 -15.87 10.12 -16.45
C LEU A 122 -15.57 8.63 -16.69
N ASN A 123 -16.04 8.06 -17.80
CA ASN A 123 -15.82 6.66 -18.10
C ASN A 123 -14.32 6.35 -18.31
N GLU A 124 -13.63 7.22 -19.03
CA GLU A 124 -12.18 7.11 -19.24
C GLU A 124 -11.40 7.27 -17.94
N LEU A 125 -11.80 8.19 -17.06
CA LEU A 125 -11.22 8.31 -15.73
C LEU A 125 -11.36 7.01 -14.93
N ILE A 126 -12.57 6.44 -14.86
CA ILE A 126 -12.79 5.17 -14.14
C ILE A 126 -11.94 4.04 -14.73
N ASN A 127 -11.81 3.97 -16.06
CA ASN A 127 -10.96 2.99 -16.72
C ASN A 127 -9.47 3.20 -16.42
N ASN A 128 -9.00 4.44 -16.38
CA ASN A 128 -7.60 4.75 -16.05
C ASN A 128 -7.30 4.43 -14.58
N LEU A 129 -8.15 4.84 -13.64
CA LEU A 129 -7.98 4.55 -12.22
C LEU A 129 -7.94 3.05 -11.92
N ARG A 130 -8.70 2.25 -12.68
CA ARG A 130 -8.73 0.80 -12.48
C ARG A 130 -7.53 0.08 -13.10
N ASN A 131 -7.12 0.48 -14.30
CA ASN A 131 -6.25 -0.37 -15.12
C ASN A 131 -4.88 0.25 -15.40
N LYS A 132 -4.70 1.57 -15.25
CA LYS A 132 -3.50 2.27 -15.73
C LYS A 132 -2.81 3.08 -14.64
N GLU A 133 -3.55 4.00 -14.02
CA GLU A 133 -3.01 5.02 -13.10
C GLU A 133 -3.90 5.12 -11.86
N PRO A 134 -3.81 4.18 -10.89
CA PRO A 134 -4.64 4.20 -9.69
C PRO A 134 -4.49 5.47 -8.84
N GLY A 135 -3.30 6.09 -8.91
CA GLY A 135 -2.96 7.34 -8.24
C GLY A 135 -3.46 8.61 -8.94
N LEU A 136 -4.08 8.54 -10.13
CA LEU A 136 -4.34 9.71 -10.98
C LEU A 136 -5.14 10.83 -10.29
N LEU A 137 -6.14 10.50 -9.46
CA LEU A 137 -6.86 11.52 -8.69
C LEU A 137 -5.95 12.15 -7.63
N ILE A 138 -5.17 11.35 -6.89
CA ILE A 138 -4.19 11.87 -5.91
C ILE A 138 -3.18 12.79 -6.59
N TYR A 139 -2.70 12.42 -7.78
CA TYR A 139 -1.83 13.27 -8.58
C TYR A 139 -2.47 14.63 -8.86
N ALA A 140 -3.69 14.62 -9.41
CA ALA A 140 -4.41 15.85 -9.75
C ALA A 140 -4.67 16.74 -8.53
N PHE A 141 -5.09 16.15 -7.40
CA PHE A 141 -5.27 16.90 -6.16
C PHE A 141 -3.95 17.43 -5.60
N SER A 142 -2.88 16.64 -5.63
CA SER A 142 -1.57 17.05 -5.11
C SER A 142 -0.99 18.20 -5.93
N LEU A 143 -1.17 18.16 -7.26
CA LEU A 143 -0.84 19.26 -8.15
C LEU A 143 -1.59 20.55 -7.79
N GLN A 144 -2.86 20.46 -7.39
CA GLN A 144 -3.65 21.61 -7.00
C GLN A 144 -3.31 22.10 -5.58
N TYR A 145 -3.11 21.17 -4.65
CA TYR A 145 -2.69 21.45 -3.30
C TYR A 145 -1.33 22.16 -3.26
N TYR A 146 -0.40 21.75 -4.13
CA TYR A 146 0.91 22.40 -4.30
C TYR A 146 0.80 23.92 -4.49
N GLU A 147 -0.21 24.41 -5.21
CA GLU A 147 -0.42 25.85 -5.45
C GLU A 147 -0.99 26.60 -4.24
N SER A 148 -1.54 25.88 -3.26
CA SER A 148 -2.00 26.45 -2.00
C SER A 148 -0.91 26.51 -0.91
N LEU A 149 0.23 25.83 -1.13
CA LEU A 149 1.33 25.75 -0.18
C LEU A 149 2.02 27.09 0.01
N ASN A 150 2.44 27.37 1.24
CA ASN A 150 3.21 28.56 1.55
C ASN A 150 4.69 28.40 1.17
N GLY A 151 5.44 29.51 1.16
CA GLY A 151 6.85 29.50 0.77
C GLY A 151 7.75 28.57 1.60
N THR A 152 7.43 28.32 2.87
CA THR A 152 8.21 27.38 3.70
C THR A 152 8.01 25.94 3.25
N GLU A 153 6.77 25.55 2.96
CA GLU A 153 6.43 24.22 2.44
C GLU A 153 7.04 24.02 1.05
N ARG A 154 6.91 25.01 0.16
CA ARG A 154 7.52 24.98 -1.19
C ARG A 154 9.03 24.82 -1.12
N ASN A 155 9.71 25.49 -0.18
CA ASN A 155 11.15 25.33 0.02
C ASN A 155 11.55 23.91 0.48
N LYS A 156 10.72 23.24 1.29
CA LYS A 156 10.96 21.83 1.67
C LYS A 156 10.85 20.91 0.45
N ILE A 157 9.83 21.11 -0.38
CA ILE A 157 9.66 20.36 -1.63
C ILE A 157 10.85 20.57 -2.55
N ALA A 158 11.24 21.83 -2.76
CA ALA A 158 12.40 22.16 -3.59
C ALA A 158 13.68 21.48 -3.10
N ALA A 159 13.94 21.49 -1.78
CA ALA A 159 15.12 20.83 -1.21
C ALA A 159 15.12 19.31 -1.43
N ALA A 160 13.98 18.64 -1.21
CA ALA A 160 13.84 17.20 -1.45
C ALA A 160 14.00 16.88 -2.95
N TYR A 161 13.34 17.64 -3.83
CA TYR A 161 13.43 17.48 -5.28
C TYR A 161 14.85 17.65 -5.81
N GLN A 162 15.59 18.67 -5.34
CA GLN A 162 16.99 18.86 -5.73
C GLN A 162 17.87 17.66 -5.32
N THR A 163 17.60 17.08 -4.16
CA THR A 163 18.29 15.88 -3.70
C THR A 163 17.98 14.68 -4.59
N ALA A 164 16.69 14.47 -4.92
CA ALA A 164 16.25 13.40 -5.82
C ALA A 164 16.83 13.56 -7.24
N LEU A 165 16.85 14.79 -7.78
CA LEU A 165 17.47 15.12 -9.07
C LEU A 165 18.98 14.84 -9.07
N GLN A 166 19.70 15.25 -8.02
CA GLN A 166 21.13 15.03 -7.92
C GLN A 166 21.49 13.54 -7.87
N LYS A 167 20.67 12.75 -7.16
CA LYS A 167 20.82 11.29 -7.10
C LYS A 167 20.32 10.60 -8.38
N GLY A 168 19.48 11.27 -9.18
CA GLY A 168 18.93 10.74 -10.43
C GLY A 168 17.95 9.58 -10.24
N ILE A 169 17.37 9.43 -9.05
CA ILE A 169 16.56 8.24 -8.69
C ILE A 169 15.33 8.10 -9.61
N TYR A 170 14.72 9.18 -10.06
CA TYR A 170 13.52 9.12 -10.92
C TYR A 170 13.77 9.05 -12.43
N ASN A 171 15.03 8.93 -12.88
CA ASN A 171 15.37 8.95 -14.31
C ASN A 171 15.19 7.58 -14.99
N SER A 172 15.12 6.50 -14.21
CA SER A 172 14.99 5.14 -14.73
C SER A 172 14.38 4.27 -13.65
N VAL A 173 13.06 4.14 -13.70
CA VAL A 173 12.28 3.38 -12.73
C VAL A 173 11.35 2.40 -13.44
N ASP A 174 10.81 1.47 -12.67
CA ASP A 174 9.77 0.57 -13.15
C ASP A 174 8.45 1.33 -13.31
N HIS A 175 7.76 1.09 -14.44
CA HIS A 175 6.45 1.62 -14.76
C HIS A 175 5.47 0.46 -14.96
N TYR A 176 4.41 0.45 -14.18
CA TYR A 176 3.32 -0.51 -14.27
C TYR A 176 2.31 -0.08 -15.34
N THR A 177 2.06 -0.95 -16.31
CA THR A 177 1.02 -0.78 -17.33
C THR A 177 0.09 -1.99 -17.34
N PRO A 178 -1.08 -1.92 -18.00
CA PRO A 178 -1.96 -3.08 -18.17
C PRO A 178 -1.27 -4.32 -18.79
N GLU A 179 -0.15 -4.13 -19.50
CA GLU A 179 0.63 -5.17 -20.16
C GLU A 179 1.74 -5.76 -19.27
N GLY A 180 1.98 -5.18 -18.09
CA GLY A 180 3.00 -5.61 -17.12
C GLY A 180 3.94 -4.47 -16.71
N ILE A 181 5.05 -4.83 -16.06
CA ILE A 181 6.08 -3.85 -15.67
C ILE A 181 7.05 -3.61 -16.82
N THR A 182 7.20 -2.34 -17.20
CA THR A 182 8.26 -1.87 -18.09
C THR A 182 9.34 -1.20 -17.25
N ALA A 183 10.56 -1.75 -17.29
CA ALA A 183 11.69 -1.21 -16.56
C ALA A 183 12.38 -0.07 -17.33
N GLY A 184 12.88 0.91 -16.58
CA GLY A 184 13.82 1.91 -17.07
C GLY A 184 13.21 3.17 -17.67
N GLU A 185 11.98 3.51 -17.30
CA GLU A 185 11.30 4.72 -17.76
C GLU A 185 11.58 5.94 -16.87
N ASN A 186 11.49 7.15 -17.44
CA ASN A 186 11.56 8.38 -16.66
C ASN A 186 10.23 8.62 -15.94
N SER A 187 10.26 8.64 -14.62
CA SER A 187 9.06 8.99 -13.83
C SER A 187 8.67 10.45 -14.06
N PRO A 188 7.35 10.78 -14.07
CA PRO A 188 6.89 12.16 -13.99
C PRO A 188 7.54 12.96 -12.85
N ALA A 189 7.93 12.28 -11.77
CA ALA A 189 8.62 12.88 -10.63
C ALA A 189 9.96 13.55 -10.99
N SER A 190 10.57 13.20 -12.13
CA SER A 190 11.81 13.83 -12.60
C SER A 190 11.60 15.21 -13.25
N LYS A 191 10.37 15.53 -13.69
CA LYS A 191 10.11 16.67 -14.61
C LYS A 191 10.16 18.04 -13.96
N SER A 192 9.61 18.18 -12.76
CA SER A 192 9.56 19.45 -12.03
C SER A 192 9.35 19.22 -10.53
N GLU A 193 9.61 20.24 -9.70
CA GLU A 193 9.31 20.20 -8.25
C GLU A 193 7.85 19.84 -7.96
N ARG A 194 6.95 20.32 -8.83
CA ARG A 194 5.52 20.12 -8.72
C ARG A 194 5.12 18.69 -9.07
N ASP A 195 5.60 18.19 -10.20
CA ASP A 195 5.33 16.81 -10.64
C ASP A 195 6.00 15.81 -9.70
N TYR A 196 7.17 16.14 -9.16
CA TYR A 196 7.81 15.40 -8.06
C TYR A 196 6.86 15.26 -6.88
N PHE A 197 6.46 16.38 -6.27
CA PHE A 197 5.56 16.37 -5.12
C PHE A 197 4.26 15.59 -5.38
N ALA A 198 3.64 15.79 -6.54
CA ALA A 198 2.40 15.11 -6.89
C ALA A 198 2.59 13.60 -7.11
N LYS A 199 3.65 13.20 -7.83
CA LYS A 199 3.89 11.80 -8.16
C LYS A 199 4.25 10.99 -6.92
N ILE A 200 5.13 11.50 -6.06
CA ILE A 200 5.48 10.78 -4.82
C ILE A 200 4.35 10.80 -3.79
N SER A 201 3.40 11.75 -3.88
CA SER A 201 2.18 11.73 -3.08
C SER A 201 1.23 10.58 -3.48
N GLU A 202 1.27 10.10 -4.73
CA GLU A 202 0.53 8.89 -5.13
C GLU A 202 0.97 7.69 -4.31
N ALA A 203 2.28 7.40 -4.25
CA ALA A 203 2.83 6.30 -3.47
C ALA A 203 2.60 6.47 -1.97
N TYR A 204 2.60 7.72 -1.48
CA TYR A 204 2.37 8.03 -0.08
C TYR A 204 0.93 7.70 0.36
N PHE A 205 -0.07 8.11 -0.42
CA PHE A 205 -1.48 7.93 -0.04
C PHE A 205 -2.16 6.72 -0.67
N ASN A 206 -1.65 6.24 -1.78
CA ASN A 206 -2.29 5.22 -2.59
C ASN A 206 -1.20 4.40 -3.32
N ILE A 207 -1.47 4.04 -4.56
CA ILE A 207 -0.62 3.26 -5.44
C ILE A 207 -0.20 4.18 -6.59
N SER A 208 1.11 4.30 -6.80
CA SER A 208 1.65 4.89 -8.02
C SER A 208 1.89 3.82 -9.07
N ASP A 209 1.69 4.19 -10.33
CA ASP A 209 2.07 3.42 -11.52
C ASP A 209 3.58 3.48 -11.81
N TYR A 210 4.33 4.42 -11.21
CA TYR A 210 5.79 4.45 -11.29
C TYR A 210 6.40 4.09 -9.94
N TYR A 211 7.51 3.35 -9.94
CA TYR A 211 8.24 3.07 -8.71
C TYR A 211 8.81 4.38 -8.10
N PRO A 212 8.72 4.59 -6.77
CA PRO A 212 8.19 3.69 -5.74
C PRO A 212 6.66 3.56 -5.80
N PHE A 213 6.14 2.33 -5.80
CA PHE A 213 4.71 2.10 -6.04
C PHE A 213 3.83 2.39 -4.81
N VAL A 214 4.38 2.20 -3.62
CA VAL A 214 3.62 2.23 -2.35
C VAL A 214 4.39 2.94 -1.24
N TYR A 215 3.73 3.14 -0.10
CA TYR A 215 4.25 3.92 1.04
C TYR A 215 5.61 3.44 1.57
N GLU A 216 5.78 2.14 1.80
CA GLU A 216 7.04 1.59 2.30
C GLU A 216 8.16 1.65 1.25
N ASP A 217 7.83 1.49 -0.04
CA ASP A 217 8.80 1.66 -1.12
C ASP A 217 9.30 3.10 -1.17
N LEU A 218 8.40 4.07 -1.00
CA LEU A 218 8.77 5.49 -0.98
C LEU A 218 9.68 5.81 0.20
N LYS A 219 9.37 5.24 1.37
CA LYS A 219 10.15 5.42 2.60
C LYS A 219 11.58 4.93 2.46
N GLU A 220 11.77 3.80 1.78
CA GLU A 220 13.09 3.21 1.54
C GLU A 220 13.83 3.89 0.38
N TYR A 221 13.12 4.16 -0.72
CA TYR A 221 13.70 4.62 -1.97
C TYR A 221 14.01 6.12 -1.99
N ASP A 222 13.11 6.95 -1.45
CA ASP A 222 13.28 8.39 -1.32
C ASP A 222 12.95 8.85 0.11
N PRO A 223 13.83 8.56 1.09
CA PRO A 223 13.60 8.92 2.50
C PRO A 223 13.51 10.43 2.72
N ASP A 224 14.16 11.23 1.87
CA ASP A 224 14.11 12.70 1.91
C ASP A 224 12.72 13.19 1.45
N GLY A 225 12.23 12.67 0.32
CA GLY A 225 10.87 12.89 -0.18
C GLY A 225 9.80 12.43 0.80
N PHE A 226 9.95 11.23 1.36
CA PHE A 226 9.05 10.70 2.38
C PHE A 226 8.97 11.61 3.61
N SER A 227 10.11 12.03 4.15
CA SER A 227 10.17 12.95 5.30
C SER A 227 9.53 14.30 4.99
N MET A 228 9.72 14.80 3.76
CA MET A 228 9.06 16.00 3.27
C MET A 228 7.54 15.83 3.23
N LEU A 229 7.02 14.71 2.71
CA LEU A 229 5.59 14.44 2.67
C LEU A 229 5.00 14.32 4.07
N VAL A 230 5.66 13.64 5.01
CA VAL A 230 5.24 13.60 6.42
C VAL A 230 5.15 15.01 7.00
N ALA A 231 6.09 15.90 6.66
CA ALA A 231 6.11 17.26 7.17
C ALA A 231 5.07 18.19 6.54
N ILE A 232 4.56 17.87 5.34
CA ILE A 232 3.56 18.66 4.62
C ILE A 232 2.16 18.09 4.83
N TRP A 233 1.99 16.80 4.54
CA TRP A 233 0.72 16.08 4.63
C TRP A 233 0.41 15.55 6.03
N GLY A 234 1.40 15.46 6.92
CA GLY A 234 1.27 14.75 8.19
C GLY A 234 1.44 13.23 8.05
N VAL A 235 1.52 12.54 9.19
CA VAL A 235 1.65 11.08 9.25
C VAL A 235 0.36 10.42 8.75
N ARG A 236 0.47 9.62 7.69
CA ARG A 236 -0.62 8.80 7.17
C ARG A 236 -1.14 7.84 8.26
N LYS A 237 -2.46 7.65 8.31
CA LYS A 237 -3.11 6.65 9.18
C LYS A 237 -3.89 5.68 8.33
N ILE A 238 -3.85 4.39 8.67
CA ILE A 238 -4.66 3.36 8.02
C ILE A 238 -6.03 3.36 8.71
N LYS A 239 -7.00 4.11 8.14
CA LYS A 239 -8.26 4.43 8.83
C LYS A 239 -9.06 3.21 9.29
N ASN A 240 -8.99 2.08 8.61
CA ASN A 240 -9.83 0.91 8.88
C ASN A 240 -9.16 -0.18 9.71
N TYR A 241 -7.91 0.04 10.15
CA TYR A 241 -7.19 -0.92 10.98
C TYR A 241 -6.78 -0.27 12.30
N ILE A 242 -6.60 -1.10 13.31
CA ILE A 242 -6.01 -0.72 14.59
C ILE A 242 -4.82 -1.61 14.91
N PRO A 243 -3.75 -1.02 15.47
CA PRO A 243 -2.61 -1.79 15.93
C PRO A 243 -2.91 -2.41 17.30
N VAL A 244 -2.53 -3.67 17.47
CA VAL A 244 -2.39 -4.37 18.75
C VAL A 244 -0.91 -4.66 18.92
N ASN A 245 -0.35 -4.38 20.11
CA ASN A 245 1.09 -4.48 20.34
C ASN A 245 1.41 -5.58 21.35
N GLY A 246 2.45 -6.38 21.08
CA GLY A 246 2.88 -7.48 21.96
C GLY A 246 4.26 -8.00 21.54
N HIS A 247 5.11 -8.36 22.50
CA HIS A 247 6.46 -8.89 22.24
C HIS A 247 7.35 -8.03 21.31
N GLY A 248 7.10 -6.71 21.27
CA GLY A 248 7.79 -5.77 20.36
C GLY A 248 7.32 -5.83 18.91
N PHE A 249 6.30 -6.63 18.60
CA PHE A 249 5.63 -6.70 17.32
C PHE A 249 4.30 -5.92 17.34
N GLU A 250 3.87 -5.53 16.15
CA GLU A 250 2.56 -4.94 15.90
C GLU A 250 1.72 -5.93 15.07
N ILE A 251 0.47 -6.16 15.50
CA ILE A 251 -0.55 -6.87 14.73
C ILE A 251 -1.64 -5.88 14.31
N MET A 252 -1.93 -5.81 13.02
CA MET A 252 -2.97 -4.96 12.46
C MET A 252 -4.26 -5.75 12.29
N ILE A 253 -5.34 -5.29 12.93
CA ILE A 253 -6.68 -5.86 12.80
C ILE A 253 -7.67 -4.84 12.25
N ARG A 254 -8.65 -5.30 11.48
CA ARG A 254 -9.72 -4.44 11.01
C ARG A 254 -10.58 -3.92 12.16
N LYS A 255 -10.94 -2.64 12.11
CA LYS A 255 -11.76 -1.98 13.14
C LYS A 255 -13.14 -2.59 13.30
N ASP A 256 -13.76 -3.01 12.21
CA ASP A 256 -15.08 -3.64 12.22
C ASP A 256 -15.02 -5.12 12.64
N GLU A 257 -13.81 -5.68 12.78
CA GLU A 257 -13.56 -7.05 13.23
C GLU A 257 -12.92 -7.10 14.63
N SER A 258 -12.71 -5.95 15.29
CA SER A 258 -11.94 -5.88 16.54
C SER A 258 -12.62 -6.54 17.74
N GLU A 259 -13.91 -6.82 17.66
CA GLU A 259 -14.69 -7.55 18.67
C GLU A 259 -15.00 -9.00 18.25
N ASN A 260 -14.51 -9.44 17.09
CA ASN A 260 -14.71 -10.81 16.61
C ASN A 260 -13.83 -11.78 17.41
N GLN A 261 -14.44 -12.77 18.06
CA GLN A 261 -13.73 -13.70 18.93
C GLN A 261 -12.71 -14.57 18.18
N GLU A 262 -12.97 -14.97 16.93
CA GLU A 262 -12.01 -15.73 16.14
C GLU A 262 -10.77 -14.90 15.84
N VAL A 263 -10.95 -13.62 15.49
CA VAL A 263 -9.85 -12.68 15.26
C VAL A 263 -9.05 -12.45 16.54
N LEU A 264 -9.72 -12.22 17.68
CA LEU A 264 -9.06 -12.03 18.96
C LEU A 264 -8.24 -13.27 19.39
N ASN A 265 -8.80 -14.48 19.19
CA ASN A 265 -8.10 -15.73 19.45
C ASN A 265 -6.88 -15.91 18.51
N ALA A 266 -7.03 -15.54 17.25
CA ALA A 266 -5.93 -15.61 16.28
C ALA A 266 -4.81 -14.63 16.64
N VAL A 267 -5.15 -13.42 17.09
CA VAL A 267 -4.19 -12.43 17.60
C VAL A 267 -3.43 -12.95 18.82
N GLU A 268 -4.13 -13.57 19.78
CA GLU A 268 -3.51 -14.17 20.97
C GLU A 268 -2.49 -15.26 20.57
N LYS A 269 -2.91 -16.25 19.77
CA LYS A 269 -2.04 -17.33 19.29
C LYS A 269 -0.88 -16.81 18.43
N ALA A 270 -1.11 -15.79 17.61
CA ALA A 270 -0.03 -15.17 16.85
C ALA A 270 1.01 -14.53 17.80
N PHE A 271 0.57 -13.85 18.86
CA PHE A 271 1.49 -13.31 19.86
C PHE A 271 2.24 -14.39 20.65
N GLU A 272 1.64 -15.55 20.91
CA GLU A 272 2.37 -16.69 21.49
C GLU A 272 3.57 -17.08 20.61
N THR A 273 3.36 -17.27 19.31
CA THR A 273 4.45 -17.59 18.36
C THR A 273 5.48 -16.47 18.24
N LEU A 274 5.04 -15.20 18.20
CA LEU A 274 5.93 -14.03 18.19
C LEU A 274 6.72 -13.87 19.49
N GLY A 275 6.16 -14.32 20.62
CA GLY A 275 6.83 -14.42 21.91
C GLY A 275 7.97 -15.43 21.87
N ILE A 276 7.69 -16.65 21.39
CA ILE A 276 8.73 -17.68 21.18
C ILE A 276 9.85 -17.13 20.29
N MET A 277 9.50 -16.43 19.21
CA MET A 277 10.48 -15.83 18.30
C MET A 277 11.33 -14.76 18.99
N SER A 278 10.71 -13.90 19.79
CA SER A 278 11.39 -12.86 20.56
C SER A 278 12.39 -13.42 21.57
N ASP A 279 12.10 -14.58 22.15
CA ASP A 279 12.97 -15.23 23.13
C ASP A 279 14.10 -16.03 22.47
N SER A 280 13.93 -16.39 21.20
CA SER A 280 14.80 -17.32 20.47
C SER A 280 15.83 -16.65 19.55
N LEU A 281 15.48 -15.51 18.96
CA LEU A 281 16.30 -14.84 17.94
C LEU A 281 17.20 -13.76 18.53
N ASN A 282 18.32 -13.49 17.86
CA ASN A 282 19.20 -12.40 18.25
C ASN A 282 18.56 -11.02 17.97
N THR A 283 19.08 -9.97 18.63
CA THR A 283 18.51 -8.62 18.56
C THR A 283 18.54 -7.99 17.17
N GLU A 284 19.53 -8.33 16.34
CA GLU A 284 19.64 -7.79 14.97
C GLU A 284 18.51 -8.32 14.10
N ILE A 285 18.31 -9.65 14.09
CA ILE A 285 17.20 -10.27 13.34
C ILE A 285 15.85 -9.80 13.89
N LEU A 286 15.68 -9.73 15.20
CA LEU A 286 14.43 -9.23 15.79
C LEU A 286 14.13 -7.78 15.43
N THR A 287 15.16 -6.95 15.29
CA THR A 287 14.97 -5.56 14.85
C THR A 287 14.40 -5.51 13.43
N GLU A 288 14.89 -6.37 12.54
CA GLU A 288 14.36 -6.50 11.18
C GLU A 288 12.93 -7.06 11.17
N MET A 289 12.65 -8.15 11.92
CA MET A 289 11.32 -8.77 11.95
C MET A 289 10.24 -7.83 12.48
N ARG A 290 10.60 -6.87 13.34
CA ARG A 290 9.66 -5.89 13.93
C ARG A 290 9.42 -4.67 13.05
N LYS A 291 10.07 -4.55 11.88
CA LYS A 291 9.88 -3.39 10.99
C LYS A 291 8.52 -3.34 10.31
N ARG A 292 7.87 -4.49 10.11
CA ARG A 292 6.55 -4.57 9.48
C ARG A 292 5.57 -5.32 10.37
N PRO A 293 4.29 -4.90 10.38
CA PRO A 293 3.29 -5.59 11.16
C PRO A 293 2.91 -6.95 10.55
N VAL A 294 2.34 -7.80 11.40
CA VAL A 294 1.54 -8.95 10.96
C VAL A 294 0.08 -8.50 10.82
N TRP A 295 -0.62 -8.96 9.79
CA TRP A 295 -2.03 -8.62 9.58
C TRP A 295 -2.92 -9.78 9.99
N VAL A 296 -4.10 -9.52 10.57
CA VAL A 296 -5.10 -10.55 10.86
C VAL A 296 -6.45 -10.11 10.34
N GLU A 297 -7.09 -11.00 9.59
CA GLU A 297 -8.44 -10.84 9.09
C GLU A 297 -9.32 -12.04 9.39
N TYR A 298 -10.62 -11.82 9.52
CA TYR A 298 -11.57 -12.88 9.81
C TYR A 298 -11.65 -13.91 8.67
N ASN A 299 -11.86 -13.46 7.43
CA ASN A 299 -12.04 -14.36 6.28
C ASN A 299 -11.78 -13.66 4.93
N ASN A 300 -10.53 -13.66 4.50
CA ASN A 300 -10.02 -13.10 3.25
C ASN A 300 -9.02 -14.06 2.56
N GLY A 301 -9.02 -15.34 2.95
CA GLY A 301 -8.14 -16.35 2.39
C GLY A 301 -8.27 -17.70 3.10
N ASN A 302 -7.20 -18.48 3.06
CA ASN A 302 -7.23 -19.88 3.54
C ASN A 302 -6.62 -20.06 4.94
N GLY A 303 -5.73 -19.20 5.40
CA GLY A 303 -5.01 -19.40 6.66
C GLY A 303 -4.03 -18.27 6.91
N ALA A 304 -2.73 -18.50 6.73
CA ALA A 304 -1.71 -17.46 6.71
C ALA A 304 -0.95 -17.45 5.38
N CYS A 305 -0.34 -16.31 5.03
CA CYS A 305 0.58 -16.18 3.91
C CYS A 305 1.51 -14.99 4.08
N PHE A 306 2.67 -15.06 3.43
CA PHE A 306 3.51 -13.92 3.11
C PHE A 306 3.13 -13.36 1.73
N HIS A 307 3.19 -12.03 1.58
CA HIS A 307 2.85 -11.34 0.32
C HIS A 307 4.10 -10.88 -0.44
N PRO A 308 4.84 -11.76 -1.15
CA PRO A 308 6.07 -11.38 -1.86
C PRO A 308 5.80 -10.54 -3.12
N ASN A 309 4.58 -10.62 -3.67
CA ASN A 309 4.23 -9.96 -4.91
C ASN A 309 3.43 -8.68 -4.62
N LYS A 310 4.13 -7.53 -4.70
CA LYS A 310 3.50 -6.22 -4.57
C LYS A 310 2.32 -6.08 -5.50
N LEU A 311 2.49 -6.41 -6.79
CA LEU A 311 1.45 -6.23 -7.80
C LEU A 311 0.17 -6.97 -7.47
N TRP A 312 0.27 -8.17 -6.90
CA TRP A 312 -0.90 -8.94 -6.51
C TRP A 312 -1.71 -8.22 -5.42
N ILE A 313 -1.04 -7.60 -4.43
CA ILE A 313 -1.71 -6.77 -3.41
C ILE A 313 -2.49 -5.63 -4.06
N LEU A 314 -1.89 -5.00 -5.08
CA LEU A 314 -2.48 -3.89 -5.82
C LEU A 314 -3.70 -4.34 -6.64
N GLU A 315 -3.55 -5.39 -7.46
CA GLU A 315 -4.58 -5.89 -8.38
C GLU A 315 -5.81 -6.45 -7.66
N ASN A 316 -5.64 -6.94 -6.42
CA ASN A 316 -6.74 -7.50 -5.63
C ASN A 316 -7.36 -6.48 -4.66
N GLY A 317 -6.96 -5.20 -4.73
CA GLY A 317 -7.56 -4.12 -3.94
C GLY A 317 -7.29 -4.21 -2.44
N HIS A 318 -6.21 -4.90 -2.05
CA HIS A 318 -5.75 -4.92 -0.67
C HIS A 318 -5.07 -3.59 -0.32
N VAL A 319 -4.97 -3.29 0.99
CA VAL A 319 -4.24 -2.10 1.42
C VAL A 319 -2.75 -2.24 1.05
N PRO A 320 -2.12 -1.23 0.44
CA PRO A 320 -0.73 -1.31 -0.01
C PRO A 320 0.27 -1.71 1.09
N GLU A 321 -0.05 -1.42 2.36
CA GLU A 321 0.77 -1.75 3.53
C GLU A 321 0.89 -3.25 3.82
N LYS A 322 0.05 -4.10 3.20
CA LYS A 322 0.22 -5.57 3.25
C LYS A 322 1.36 -6.07 2.37
N THR A 323 1.90 -5.23 1.51
CA THR A 323 3.02 -5.58 0.64
C THR A 323 4.23 -6.06 1.44
N HIS A 324 4.75 -7.24 1.10
CA HIS A 324 5.83 -7.93 1.81
C HIS A 324 5.63 -8.00 3.33
N CYS A 325 4.39 -8.16 3.77
CA CYS A 325 4.02 -8.46 5.14
C CYS A 325 3.48 -9.88 5.23
N VAL A 326 3.40 -10.38 6.46
CA VAL A 326 2.70 -11.62 6.79
C VAL A 326 1.24 -11.27 7.10
N GLU A 327 0.31 -12.08 6.60
CA GLU A 327 -1.11 -11.96 6.86
C GLU A 327 -1.71 -13.30 7.28
N ILE A 328 -2.39 -13.33 8.42
CA ILE A 328 -3.38 -14.34 8.77
C ILE A 328 -4.68 -13.95 8.08
N THR A 329 -4.86 -14.48 6.88
CA THR A 329 -6.00 -14.22 5.98
C THR A 329 -7.31 -14.85 6.48
N ASN A 330 -7.27 -15.86 7.34
CA ASN A 330 -8.47 -16.51 7.86
C ASN A 330 -8.28 -16.95 9.32
N ALA A 331 -8.89 -16.21 10.23
CA ALA A 331 -8.76 -16.43 11.66
C ALA A 331 -9.28 -17.80 12.11
N THR A 332 -10.39 -18.28 11.54
CA THR A 332 -10.98 -19.59 11.92
C THR A 332 -10.04 -20.74 11.53
N ASN A 333 -9.62 -20.79 10.26
CA ASN A 333 -8.73 -21.85 9.79
C ASN A 333 -7.39 -21.81 10.52
N PHE A 334 -6.84 -20.61 10.74
CA PHE A 334 -5.64 -20.43 11.53
C PHE A 334 -5.78 -20.97 12.96
N ASN A 335 -6.89 -20.66 13.62
CA ASN A 335 -7.16 -21.15 14.97
C ASN A 335 -7.23 -22.68 15.03
N ASP A 336 -7.86 -23.30 14.05
CA ASP A 336 -8.00 -24.76 13.93
C ASP A 336 -6.65 -25.42 13.64
N TRP A 337 -5.88 -24.90 12.68
CA TRP A 337 -4.61 -25.50 12.28
C TRP A 337 -3.55 -25.42 13.36
N ILE A 338 -3.40 -24.27 14.04
CA ILE A 338 -2.47 -24.14 15.18
C ILE A 338 -2.79 -25.15 16.28
N ALA A 339 -4.09 -25.37 16.54
CA ALA A 339 -4.52 -26.28 17.60
C ALA A 339 -4.27 -27.76 17.27
N VAL A 340 -4.12 -28.11 15.98
CA VAL A 340 -4.07 -29.50 15.54
C VAL A 340 -2.73 -29.92 14.96
N ASN A 341 -2.20 -29.19 13.97
CA ASN A 341 -1.06 -29.66 13.19
C ASN A 341 0.00 -28.60 12.84
N GLN A 342 -0.34 -27.31 12.72
CA GLN A 342 0.59 -26.26 12.26
C GLN A 342 0.83 -25.18 13.34
N PRO A 343 1.40 -25.51 14.51
CA PRO A 343 1.56 -24.56 15.60
C PRO A 343 2.50 -23.40 15.27
N LEU A 344 3.44 -23.58 14.32
CA LEU A 344 4.43 -22.58 13.95
C LEU A 344 4.16 -21.89 12.60
N ILE A 345 2.92 -21.92 12.09
CA ILE A 345 2.57 -21.29 10.80
C ILE A 345 2.93 -19.79 10.74
N VAL A 346 2.83 -19.03 11.83
CA VAL A 346 3.28 -17.62 11.83
C VAL A 346 4.80 -17.53 11.66
N TRP A 347 5.56 -18.46 12.24
CA TRP A 347 7.00 -18.54 12.05
C TRP A 347 7.34 -18.92 10.62
N HIS A 348 6.59 -19.84 10.01
CA HIS A 348 6.72 -20.20 8.60
C HIS A 348 6.66 -18.96 7.71
N GLU A 349 5.59 -18.18 7.82
CA GLU A 349 5.42 -16.98 6.99
C GLU A 349 6.45 -15.90 7.29
N LEU A 350 6.86 -15.75 8.55
CA LEU A 350 7.97 -14.85 8.90
C LEU A 350 9.33 -15.36 8.42
N SER A 351 9.49 -16.66 8.16
CA SER A 351 10.67 -17.20 7.50
C SER A 351 10.72 -16.76 6.04
N HIS A 352 9.58 -16.70 5.35
CA HIS A 352 9.53 -16.08 4.02
C HIS A 352 9.85 -14.59 4.07
N TYR A 353 9.31 -13.85 5.06
CA TYR A 353 9.67 -12.45 5.28
C TYR A 353 11.18 -12.28 5.47
N TYR A 354 11.81 -13.06 6.35
CA TYR A 354 13.25 -13.01 6.61
C TYR A 354 14.07 -13.39 5.38
N HIS A 355 13.65 -14.43 4.65
CA HIS A 355 14.30 -14.83 3.41
C HIS A 355 14.23 -13.73 2.36
N TYR A 356 13.10 -13.04 2.25
CA TYR A 356 12.91 -11.96 1.28
C TYR A 356 13.75 -10.71 1.62
N HIS A 357 13.63 -10.20 2.85
CA HIS A 357 14.19 -8.90 3.23
C HIS A 357 15.63 -8.96 3.74
N VAL A 358 16.04 -10.07 4.34
CA VAL A 358 17.33 -10.16 5.06
C VAL A 358 18.27 -11.18 4.41
N ALA A 359 17.84 -12.43 4.26
CA ALA A 359 18.71 -13.47 3.71
C ALA A 359 18.89 -13.36 2.17
N GLY A 360 17.93 -12.72 1.49
CA GLY A 360 17.86 -12.56 0.04
C GLY A 360 17.25 -13.77 -0.67
N TRP A 361 16.27 -13.54 -1.54
CA TRP A 361 15.50 -14.60 -2.23
C TRP A 361 16.33 -15.59 -3.06
N GLU A 362 17.51 -15.16 -3.53
CA GLU A 362 18.47 -15.95 -4.31
C GLU A 362 19.63 -16.48 -3.44
N ASN A 363 19.41 -16.65 -2.12
CA ASN A 363 20.46 -17.07 -1.20
C ASN A 363 21.05 -18.43 -1.60
N SER A 364 22.33 -18.42 -1.96
CA SER A 364 23.03 -19.62 -2.45
C SER A 364 23.16 -20.74 -1.42
N ILE A 365 23.16 -20.45 -0.12
CA ILE A 365 23.26 -21.46 0.95
C ILE A 365 21.94 -22.23 1.03
N ILE A 366 20.81 -21.51 1.07
CA ILE A 366 19.46 -22.10 1.09
C ILE A 366 19.27 -22.96 -0.16
N ARG A 367 19.55 -22.40 -1.33
CA ARG A 367 19.43 -23.11 -2.62
C ARG A 367 20.31 -24.37 -2.67
N SER A 368 21.55 -24.28 -2.20
CA SER A 368 22.46 -25.44 -2.21
C SER A 368 22.00 -26.55 -1.25
N ALA A 369 21.49 -26.18 -0.07
CA ALA A 369 20.95 -27.16 0.88
C ALA A 369 19.71 -27.86 0.32
N TYR A 370 18.77 -27.09 -0.23
CA TYR A 370 17.58 -27.61 -0.90
C TYR A 370 17.93 -28.61 -2.02
N GLU A 371 18.80 -28.23 -2.95
CA GLU A 371 19.19 -29.10 -4.07
C GLU A 371 19.88 -30.39 -3.59
N LYS A 372 20.68 -30.32 -2.52
CA LYS A 372 21.29 -31.51 -1.91
C LYS A 372 20.25 -32.42 -1.26
N ALA A 373 19.29 -31.88 -0.52
CA ALA A 373 18.21 -32.65 0.10
C ALA A 373 17.37 -33.35 -0.98
N LYS A 374 17.02 -32.62 -2.04
CA LYS A 374 16.28 -33.14 -3.19
C LYS A 374 17.05 -34.26 -3.92
N ALA A 375 18.35 -34.08 -4.17
CA ALA A 375 19.21 -35.07 -4.81
C ALA A 375 19.42 -36.33 -3.94
N ALA A 376 19.42 -36.17 -2.62
CA ALA A 376 19.50 -37.27 -1.66
C ALA A 376 18.17 -38.02 -1.48
N GLY A 377 17.07 -37.54 -2.09
CA GLY A 377 15.75 -38.14 -1.96
C GLY A 377 15.09 -37.90 -0.60
N LEU A 378 15.58 -36.93 0.18
CA LEU A 378 14.95 -36.52 1.43
C LEU A 378 13.60 -35.85 1.17
N HIS A 379 12.74 -35.81 2.20
CA HIS A 379 11.40 -35.20 2.16
C HIS A 379 10.44 -35.87 1.17
N ARG A 380 10.76 -37.09 0.72
CA ARG A 380 9.90 -37.94 -0.12
C ARG A 380 9.36 -39.10 0.68
N ASN A 381 8.10 -39.47 0.44
CA ASN A 381 7.44 -40.57 1.15
C ASN A 381 7.53 -40.42 2.67
N VAL A 382 7.32 -39.20 3.17
CA VAL A 382 7.37 -38.86 4.60
C VAL A 382 5.96 -38.78 5.18
N GLU A 383 5.87 -38.87 6.50
CA GLU A 383 4.60 -38.72 7.23
C GLU A 383 4.21 -37.23 7.31
N HIS A 384 2.92 -36.95 7.10
CA HIS A 384 2.28 -35.64 7.23
C HIS A 384 1.09 -35.73 8.18
N ILE A 385 1.02 -34.79 9.13
CA ILE A 385 -0.09 -34.61 10.06
C ILE A 385 -1.13 -33.69 9.43
N ARG A 386 -2.32 -34.21 9.14
CA ARG A 386 -3.43 -33.44 8.56
C ARG A 386 -4.07 -32.52 9.59
N ALA A 387 -4.87 -31.57 9.09
CA ALA A 387 -5.68 -30.66 9.91
C ALA A 387 -6.74 -31.36 10.79
N ASP A 388 -6.99 -32.66 10.60
CA ASP A 388 -7.83 -33.48 11.49
C ASP A 388 -7.01 -34.31 12.51
N GLY A 389 -5.69 -34.10 12.55
CA GLY A 389 -4.73 -34.79 13.42
C GLY A 389 -4.30 -36.17 12.92
N THR A 390 -4.86 -36.66 11.80
CA THR A 390 -4.49 -37.97 11.25
C THR A 390 -3.17 -37.92 10.51
N LYS A 391 -2.40 -39.02 10.61
CA LYS A 391 -1.10 -39.18 9.96
C LYS A 391 -1.24 -39.99 8.67
N HIS A 392 -0.53 -39.56 7.63
CA HIS A 392 -0.45 -40.31 6.38
C HIS A 392 0.87 -40.06 5.66
N ILE A 393 1.24 -40.94 4.73
CA ILE A 393 2.43 -40.77 3.91
C ILE A 393 2.11 -39.92 2.67
N VAL A 394 2.88 -38.86 2.46
CA VAL A 394 2.84 -38.02 1.25
C VAL A 394 4.02 -38.34 0.34
N ALA A 395 3.81 -38.29 -0.98
CA ALA A 395 4.88 -38.59 -1.93
C ALA A 395 6.02 -37.57 -1.87
N GLU A 396 5.69 -36.29 -1.69
CA GLU A 396 6.61 -35.18 -1.50
C GLU A 396 6.07 -34.28 -0.38
N ALA A 397 6.91 -33.91 0.58
CA ALA A 397 6.58 -32.91 1.60
C ALA A 397 6.54 -31.51 0.97
N TYR A 398 5.89 -30.56 1.66
CA TYR A 398 5.78 -29.18 1.17
C TYR A 398 7.14 -28.50 0.97
N ALA A 399 8.14 -28.89 1.79
CA ALA A 399 9.54 -28.51 1.65
C ALA A 399 10.17 -28.82 0.27
N LEU A 400 9.57 -29.68 -0.55
CA LEU A 400 10.05 -29.98 -1.93
C LEU A 400 9.43 -29.10 -3.02
N THR A 401 8.52 -28.19 -2.67
CA THR A 401 7.89 -27.26 -3.62
C THR A 401 8.93 -26.33 -4.24
N ASN A 402 9.74 -25.66 -3.40
CA ASN A 402 10.86 -24.83 -3.80
C ASN A 402 11.78 -24.58 -2.59
N GLU A 403 12.91 -23.91 -2.81
CA GLU A 403 13.90 -23.63 -1.76
C GLU A 403 13.41 -22.66 -0.67
N LYS A 404 12.36 -21.88 -0.93
CA LYS A 404 11.75 -20.96 0.04
C LYS A 404 10.85 -21.72 1.01
N GLU A 405 10.02 -22.65 0.50
CA GLU A 405 9.26 -23.57 1.35
C GLU A 405 10.19 -24.47 2.14
N TYR A 406 11.27 -24.98 1.52
CA TYR A 406 12.29 -25.74 2.22
C TYR A 406 12.85 -24.98 3.43
N PHE A 407 13.18 -23.69 3.27
CA PHE A 407 13.67 -22.88 4.38
C PHE A 407 12.62 -22.67 5.48
N ALA A 408 11.37 -22.39 5.12
CA ALA A 408 10.29 -22.12 6.07
C ALA A 408 9.90 -23.38 6.87
N GLU A 409 9.66 -24.50 6.18
CA GLU A 409 9.34 -25.81 6.79
C GLU A 409 10.42 -26.29 7.75
N LEU A 410 11.70 -26.16 7.36
CA LEU A 410 12.79 -26.57 8.24
C LEU A 410 12.97 -25.61 9.43
N SER A 411 12.56 -24.35 9.29
CA SER A 411 12.54 -23.40 10.41
C SER A 411 11.47 -23.78 11.45
N GLU A 412 10.31 -24.29 11.02
CA GLU A 412 9.29 -24.82 11.94
C GLU A 412 9.82 -26.01 12.74
N ALA A 413 10.43 -26.98 12.06
CA ALA A 413 11.00 -28.15 12.72
C ALA A 413 12.11 -27.76 13.72
N TYR A 414 12.92 -26.76 13.38
CA TYR A 414 14.05 -26.35 14.22
C TYR A 414 13.63 -25.62 15.50
N TRP A 415 12.63 -24.72 15.42
CA TRP A 415 12.22 -23.90 16.57
C TRP A 415 11.04 -24.48 17.35
N GLY A 416 10.29 -25.41 16.78
CA GLY A 416 9.15 -26.03 17.44
C GLY A 416 8.77 -27.35 16.79
N MET A 417 7.64 -27.35 16.10
CA MET A 417 7.09 -28.55 15.47
C MET A 417 6.59 -28.24 14.07
N ASN A 418 7.08 -29.00 13.09
CA ASN A 418 6.55 -29.03 11.72
C ASN A 418 5.41 -30.05 11.59
N ASP A 419 4.57 -29.93 10.57
CA ASP A 419 3.49 -30.89 10.26
C ASP A 419 3.95 -32.02 9.31
N PHE A 420 5.07 -31.85 8.59
CA PHE A 420 5.76 -32.90 7.85
C PHE A 420 7.00 -33.43 8.60
N TYR A 421 7.26 -34.73 8.53
CA TYR A 421 8.52 -35.29 9.03
C TYR A 421 9.72 -34.79 8.21
N PRO A 422 10.83 -34.32 8.84
CA PRO A 422 11.10 -34.34 10.28
C PRO A 422 10.33 -33.26 11.05
N TYR A 423 9.69 -33.67 12.16
CA TYR A 423 8.81 -32.79 12.93
C TYR A 423 9.57 -31.88 13.89
N THR A 424 10.68 -32.34 14.45
CA THR A 424 11.39 -31.64 15.53
C THR A 424 12.85 -31.39 15.17
N ARG A 425 13.49 -30.51 15.95
CA ARG A 425 14.90 -30.13 15.79
C ARG A 425 15.84 -31.33 15.80
N ASP A 426 15.63 -32.25 16.74
CA ASP A 426 16.46 -33.45 16.87
C ASP A 426 16.31 -34.34 15.63
N GLN A 427 15.07 -34.58 15.18
CA GLN A 427 14.79 -35.35 13.97
C GLN A 427 15.40 -34.68 12.74
N LEU A 428 15.31 -33.35 12.64
CA LEU A 428 15.91 -32.59 11.55
C LEU A 428 17.44 -32.74 11.54
N SER A 429 18.08 -32.67 12.70
CA SER A 429 19.55 -32.79 12.83
C SER A 429 20.08 -34.14 12.33
N GLU A 430 19.31 -35.21 12.54
CA GLU A 430 19.63 -36.57 12.12
C GLU A 430 19.25 -36.85 10.66
N TYR A 431 18.06 -36.41 10.25
CA TYR A 431 17.49 -36.73 8.93
C TYR A 431 18.06 -35.87 7.80
N ASP A 432 18.15 -34.56 8.02
CA ASP A 432 18.66 -33.58 7.04
C ASP A 432 19.69 -32.67 7.70
N THR A 433 20.86 -33.25 8.03
CA THR A 433 21.96 -32.52 8.68
C THR A 433 22.45 -31.32 7.86
N THR A 434 22.28 -31.34 6.53
CA THR A 434 22.64 -30.19 5.69
C THR A 434 21.63 -29.06 5.86
N GLY A 435 20.33 -29.36 5.83
CA GLY A 435 19.26 -28.43 6.14
C GLY A 435 19.37 -27.86 7.56
N TYR A 436 19.63 -28.71 8.56
CA TYR A 436 19.86 -28.30 9.95
C TYR A 436 20.95 -27.22 10.06
N LYS A 437 22.12 -27.46 9.45
CA LYS A 437 23.24 -26.49 9.47
C LYS A 437 22.94 -25.22 8.67
N MET A 438 22.14 -25.33 7.61
CA MET A 438 21.67 -24.18 6.85
C MET A 438 20.79 -23.29 7.75
N ILE A 439 19.87 -23.87 8.53
CA ILE A 439 19.05 -23.12 9.49
C ILE A 439 19.91 -22.38 10.51
N GLU A 440 20.87 -23.06 11.16
CA GLU A 440 21.82 -22.41 12.09
C GLU A 440 22.57 -21.25 11.45
N THR A 441 23.03 -21.43 10.21
CA THR A 441 23.79 -20.41 9.49
C THR A 441 22.93 -19.20 9.13
N ILE A 442 21.75 -19.43 8.55
CA ILE A 442 20.87 -18.37 8.03
C ILE A 442 20.22 -17.58 9.16
N TRP A 443 19.78 -18.25 10.22
CA TRP A 443 19.23 -17.61 11.41
C TRP A 443 20.29 -17.13 12.41
N GLN A 444 21.58 -17.33 12.10
CA GLN A 444 22.72 -16.91 12.92
C GLN A 444 22.61 -17.43 14.37
N VAL A 445 22.22 -18.70 14.50
CA VAL A 445 22.13 -19.39 15.79
C VAL A 445 23.50 -19.98 16.09
N ASN A 446 24.24 -19.34 17.00
CA ASN A 446 25.52 -19.82 17.52
C ASN A 446 25.48 -19.96 19.03
#